data_AF-A0A1N7G175-F1
#
_entry.id   AF-A0A1N7G175-F1
#
_cell.length_a   1.000
_cell.length_b   1.000
_cell.length_c   1.000
_cell.angle_alpha   90.00
_cell.angle_beta   90.00
_cell.angle_gamma   90.00
#
_symmetry.space_group_name_H-M   'P 1'
#
loop_
_entity.id
_entity.type
_entity.pdbx_description
1 polymer ?
#
loop_
_entity_poly.entity_id
_entity_poly.type
_entity_poly.pdbx_seq_one_letter_code
_entity_poly.pdbx_strand_id
1 'polypeptide(L)'
;MVRKPPLPDGYELPEAVNGWLFDSEDTSNGHVWRSSDYECSVGVFDNLGSVSVRVTDDRVSGFASNVDPERVEYDRADRDDALSGALDAARAWMEQTDPAAWSHPDVCEAVFDAPAGYSLETYYLENRETIVYYRRDDAEMGIEIDVRGKGPEALTRETAPYLYVHQWNGSGNATVALAPWTEAHGPKTKHPDIKPILETPDECGLEVALTMARQFVREHFADSGEIDAAGQSDIGRWSA
;
A
#
# COMPACT_ATOMS: atom_id res chain seq x y z
N MET A 1 4.63 12.91 20.83
CA MET A 1 4.35 13.94 19.83
C MET A 1 5.59 14.09 18.97
N VAL A 2 5.52 13.72 17.70
CA VAL A 2 6.64 13.92 16.76
C VAL A 2 6.70 15.41 16.45
N ARG A 3 7.91 15.99 16.43
CA ARG A 3 8.07 17.43 16.21
C ARG A 3 8.06 17.70 14.70
N LYS A 4 7.10 18.51 14.24
CA LYS A 4 7.07 19.06 12.88
C LYS A 4 8.35 19.89 12.61
N PRO A 5 8.84 19.97 11.37
CA PRO A 5 9.95 20.84 11.06
C PRO A 5 9.58 22.29 11.40
N PRO A 6 10.49 23.08 12.00
CA PRO A 6 10.25 24.51 12.16
C PRO A 6 10.18 25.16 10.78
N LEU A 7 9.14 25.96 10.58
CA LEU A 7 8.97 26.78 9.38
C LEU A 7 10.04 27.87 9.32
N PRO A 8 10.47 28.26 8.10
CA PRO A 8 11.29 29.45 7.89
C PRO A 8 10.58 30.71 8.41
N ASP A 9 11.36 31.70 8.83
CA ASP A 9 10.82 32.95 9.40
C ASP A 9 9.86 33.64 8.42
N GLY A 10 8.63 33.89 8.88
CA GLY A 10 7.59 34.56 8.09
C GLY A 10 6.92 33.68 7.03
N TYR A 11 7.23 32.38 6.95
CA TYR A 11 6.53 31.45 6.07
C TYR A 11 5.22 30.99 6.72
N GLU A 12 4.10 31.20 6.02
CA GLU A 12 2.77 30.75 6.44
C GLU A 12 2.32 29.59 5.56
N LEU A 13 1.90 28.50 6.18
CA LEU A 13 1.38 27.33 5.45
C LEU A 13 -0.05 27.62 4.97
N PRO A 14 -0.38 27.31 3.69
CA PRO A 14 -1.76 27.38 3.23
C PRO A 14 -2.61 26.32 3.94
N GLU A 15 -3.75 26.73 4.50
CA GLU A 15 -4.71 25.81 5.12
C GLU A 15 -5.35 24.87 4.08
N ALA A 16 -5.48 25.33 2.83
CA ALA A 16 -6.01 24.53 1.74
C ALA A 16 -5.39 24.94 0.40
N VAL A 17 -5.15 23.96 -0.48
CA VAL A 17 -4.69 24.15 -1.86
C VAL A 17 -5.45 23.17 -2.74
N ASN A 18 -6.30 23.63 -3.65
CA ASN A 18 -6.95 22.77 -4.66
C ASN A 18 -7.57 21.45 -4.12
N GLY A 19 -8.29 21.51 -2.99
CA GLY A 19 -8.90 20.33 -2.36
C GLY A 19 -8.00 19.56 -1.38
N TRP A 20 -6.70 19.85 -1.36
CA TRP A 20 -5.76 19.39 -0.34
C TRP A 20 -5.88 20.25 0.93
N LEU A 21 -6.12 19.64 2.08
CA LEU A 21 -6.35 20.32 3.35
C LEU A 21 -5.19 20.07 4.31
N PHE A 22 -4.63 21.12 4.89
CA PHE A 22 -3.54 21.00 5.84
C PHE A 22 -4.00 20.24 7.10
N ASP A 23 -3.29 19.19 7.47
CA ASP A 23 -3.56 18.42 8.67
C ASP A 23 -2.60 18.82 9.80
N SER A 24 -3.11 19.65 10.73
CA SER A 24 -2.37 20.09 11.90
C SER A 24 -2.17 19.00 12.96
N GLU A 25 -3.01 17.96 12.94
CA GLU A 25 -2.99 16.86 13.91
C GLU A 25 -2.16 15.67 13.42
N ASP A 26 -1.70 15.71 12.17
CA ASP A 26 -0.86 14.68 11.60
C ASP A 26 0.38 14.43 12.48
N THR A 27 0.66 13.15 12.73
CA THR A 27 1.72 12.75 13.68
C THR A 27 3.05 12.44 13.01
N SER A 28 3.17 12.60 11.69
CA SER A 28 4.45 12.44 10.98
C SER A 28 5.42 13.59 11.26
N ASN A 29 6.68 13.41 10.89
CA ASN A 29 7.72 14.43 10.97
C ASN A 29 7.72 15.43 9.79
N GLY A 30 6.60 15.58 9.06
CA GLY A 30 6.47 16.52 7.95
C GLY A 30 5.21 17.39 8.03
N HIS A 31 5.15 18.45 7.22
CA HIS A 31 3.92 19.23 7.01
C HIS A 31 3.08 18.51 5.96
N VAL A 32 1.85 18.13 6.30
CA VAL A 32 1.03 17.22 5.47
C VAL A 32 -0.29 17.88 5.12
N TRP A 33 -0.69 17.72 3.86
CA TRP A 33 -2.02 18.03 3.36
C TRP A 33 -2.70 16.73 2.91
N ARG A 34 -3.97 16.56 3.24
CA ARG A 34 -4.77 15.38 2.91
C ARG A 34 -6.00 15.78 2.10
N SER A 35 -6.45 14.87 1.26
CA SER A 35 -7.80 14.95 0.71
C SER A 35 -8.82 14.46 1.74
N SER A 36 -10.01 15.07 1.77
CA SER A 36 -11.13 14.58 2.58
C SER A 36 -11.86 13.42 1.93
N ASP A 37 -11.74 13.31 0.61
CA ASP A 37 -12.59 12.45 -0.22
C ASP A 37 -11.80 11.27 -0.84
N TYR A 38 -10.47 11.37 -0.81
CA TYR A 38 -9.55 10.42 -1.42
C TYR A 38 -8.46 10.05 -0.42
N GLU A 39 -8.08 8.78 -0.38
CA GLU A 39 -7.04 8.25 0.52
C GLU A 39 -5.64 8.55 -0.03
N CYS A 40 -5.30 9.84 -0.09
CA CYS A 40 -4.01 10.31 -0.56
C CYS A 40 -3.58 11.58 0.18
N SER A 41 -2.27 11.76 0.29
CA SER A 41 -1.67 12.89 1.01
C SER A 41 -0.43 13.45 0.33
N VAL A 42 -0.19 14.74 0.50
CA VAL A 42 1.05 15.42 0.10
C VAL A 42 1.78 15.87 1.35
N GLY A 43 3.07 15.57 1.48
CA GLY A 43 3.84 15.94 2.65
C GLY A 43 5.21 16.52 2.32
N VAL A 44 5.65 17.51 3.10
CA VAL A 44 7.00 18.07 3.06
C VAL A 44 7.75 17.63 4.31
N PHE A 45 8.81 16.85 4.10
CA PHE A 45 9.58 16.19 5.15
C PHE A 45 10.99 16.72 5.20
N ASP A 46 11.39 17.19 6.38
CA ASP A 46 12.77 17.58 6.69
C ASP A 46 13.52 16.36 7.26
N ASN A 47 14.40 15.79 6.44
CA ASN A 47 15.25 14.67 6.78
C ASN A 47 16.68 15.15 7.07
N LEU A 48 17.52 14.27 7.61
CA LEU A 48 18.91 14.63 7.88
C LEU A 48 19.66 14.94 6.56
N GLY A 49 19.86 16.23 6.28
CA GLY A 49 20.58 16.74 5.10
C GLY A 49 19.76 16.79 3.81
N SER A 50 18.43 16.64 3.89
CA SER A 50 17.57 16.77 2.70
C SER A 50 16.13 17.11 3.06
N VAL A 51 15.48 17.92 2.23
CA VAL A 51 14.03 18.11 2.26
C VAL A 51 13.42 17.34 1.09
N SER A 52 12.30 16.66 1.32
CA SER A 52 11.57 15.94 0.28
C SER A 52 10.09 16.31 0.29
N VAL A 53 9.53 16.53 -0.89
CA VAL A 53 8.09 16.52 -1.14
C VAL A 53 7.70 15.08 -1.47
N ARG A 54 6.66 14.57 -0.82
CA ARG A 54 6.11 13.24 -1.04
C ARG A 54 4.64 13.31 -1.37
N VAL A 55 4.19 12.47 -2.30
CA VAL A 55 2.77 12.22 -2.55
C VAL A 55 2.51 10.74 -2.26
N THR A 56 1.63 10.47 -1.31
CA THR A 56 1.43 9.14 -0.71
C THR A 56 0.04 8.63 -1.06
N ASP A 57 -0.04 7.35 -1.40
CA ASP A 57 -1.31 6.62 -1.44
C ASP A 57 -1.55 6.05 -0.05
N ASP A 58 -2.48 6.65 0.68
CA ASP A 58 -2.70 6.33 2.10
C ASP A 58 -3.35 4.93 2.27
N ARG A 59 -3.81 4.31 1.17
CA ARG A 59 -4.32 2.92 1.16
C ARG A 59 -3.20 1.88 1.26
N VAL A 60 -1.96 2.28 0.97
CA VAL A 60 -0.82 1.38 0.81
C VAL A 60 0.28 1.74 1.81
N SER A 61 0.89 0.72 2.41
CA SER A 61 2.01 0.85 3.34
C SER A 61 3.34 0.47 2.68
N GLY A 62 4.47 0.78 3.32
CA GLY A 62 5.80 0.39 2.87
C GLY A 62 6.60 1.55 2.26
N PHE A 63 7.89 1.31 1.97
CA PHE A 63 8.79 2.38 1.51
C PHE A 63 8.41 2.98 0.15
N ALA A 64 7.75 2.20 -0.72
CA ALA A 64 7.34 2.61 -2.06
C ALA A 64 5.85 3.02 -2.14
N SER A 65 5.21 3.30 -1.00
CA SER A 65 3.83 3.84 -0.90
C SER A 65 3.68 5.29 -1.37
N ASN A 66 4.79 5.94 -1.70
CA ASN A 66 4.85 7.34 -2.07
C ASN A 66 5.78 7.56 -3.25
N VAL A 67 5.48 8.60 -4.02
CA VAL A 67 6.39 9.19 -5.00
C VAL A 67 7.02 10.44 -4.41
N ASP A 68 8.27 10.71 -4.79
CA ASP A 68 9.00 11.92 -4.41
C ASP A 68 9.04 12.88 -5.62
N PRO A 69 8.09 13.82 -5.81
CA PRO A 69 8.16 14.80 -6.91
C PRO A 69 9.41 15.68 -6.82
N GLU A 70 9.87 15.95 -5.60
CA GLU A 70 11.04 16.79 -5.36
C GLU A 70 11.82 16.31 -4.14
N ARG A 71 13.15 16.29 -4.29
CA ARG A 71 14.10 16.03 -3.22
C ARG A 71 15.31 16.93 -3.39
N VAL A 72 15.58 17.73 -2.36
CA VAL A 72 16.69 18.69 -2.34
C VAL A 72 17.63 18.32 -1.21
N GLU A 73 18.88 17.98 -1.56
CA GLU A 73 19.97 17.85 -0.59
C GLU A 73 20.48 19.24 -0.20
N TYR A 74 20.80 19.44 1.08
CA TYR A 74 21.27 20.73 1.57
C TYR A 74 22.32 20.58 2.67
N ASP A 75 23.22 21.56 2.75
CA ASP A 75 24.06 21.78 3.93
C ASP A 75 23.29 22.55 4.99
N ARG A 76 23.60 22.33 6.28
CA ARG A 76 22.82 22.89 7.41
C ARG A 76 22.56 24.41 7.32
N ALA A 77 23.44 25.18 6.69
CA ALA A 77 23.28 26.63 6.51
C ALA A 77 22.15 26.99 5.54
N ASP A 78 21.85 26.12 4.58
CA ASP A 78 20.89 26.34 3.48
C ASP A 78 19.54 25.65 3.73
N ARG A 79 19.34 25.11 4.94
CA ARG A 79 18.13 24.36 5.31
C ARG A 79 16.85 25.15 5.05
N ASP A 80 16.80 26.41 5.47
CA ASP A 80 15.57 27.19 5.43
C ASP A 80 15.18 27.58 4.00
N ASP A 81 16.17 27.81 3.13
CA ASP A 81 15.97 28.03 1.70
C ASP A 81 15.48 26.74 1.02
N ALA A 82 16.09 25.60 1.33
CA ALA A 82 15.67 24.29 0.83
C ALA A 82 14.23 23.93 1.28
N LEU A 83 13.89 24.22 2.54
CA LEU A 83 12.55 23.99 3.08
C LEU A 83 11.52 24.92 2.44
N SER A 84 11.82 26.21 2.28
CA SER A 84 10.93 27.15 1.59
C SER A 84 10.67 26.72 0.15
N GLY A 85 11.73 26.33 -0.56
CA GLY A 85 11.63 25.83 -1.94
C GLY A 85 10.75 24.57 -2.04
N ALA A 86 10.93 23.60 -1.14
CA ALA A 86 10.11 22.39 -1.12
C ALA A 86 8.64 22.67 -0.77
N LEU A 87 8.36 23.63 0.12
CA LEU A 87 6.99 24.06 0.44
C LEU A 87 6.32 24.72 -0.77
N ASP A 88 7.04 25.58 -1.49
CA ASP A 88 6.58 26.21 -2.72
C ASP A 88 6.35 25.17 -3.84
N ALA A 89 7.24 24.19 -3.95
CA ALA A 89 7.11 23.08 -4.90
C ALA A 89 5.91 22.19 -4.60
N ALA A 90 5.71 21.81 -3.33
CA ALA A 90 4.54 21.04 -2.91
C ALA A 90 3.24 21.79 -3.21
N ARG A 91 3.21 23.09 -2.93
CA ARG A 91 2.09 23.96 -3.28
C ARG A 91 1.85 23.99 -4.78
N ALA A 92 2.88 24.24 -5.59
CA ALA A 92 2.76 24.29 -7.04
C ALA A 92 2.29 22.94 -7.62
N TRP A 93 2.72 21.82 -7.05
CA TRP A 93 2.27 20.48 -7.42
C TRP A 93 0.79 20.28 -7.10
N MET A 94 0.35 20.64 -5.89
CA MET A 94 -1.05 20.55 -5.45
C MET A 94 -1.97 21.47 -6.28
N GLU A 95 -1.51 22.66 -6.67
CA GLU A 95 -2.25 23.56 -7.56
C GLU A 95 -2.48 22.96 -8.95
N GLN A 96 -1.59 22.07 -9.42
CA GLN A 96 -1.66 21.42 -10.73
C GLN A 96 -2.36 20.05 -10.70
N THR A 97 -2.44 19.42 -9.52
CA THR A 97 -2.93 18.04 -9.36
C THR A 97 -4.10 18.00 -8.40
N ASP A 98 -5.29 17.76 -8.94
CA ASP A 98 -6.49 17.45 -8.15
C ASP A 98 -6.32 16.07 -7.48
N PRO A 99 -6.62 15.92 -6.17
CA PRO A 99 -6.64 14.61 -5.52
C PRO A 99 -7.39 13.52 -6.30
N ALA A 100 -8.52 13.87 -6.94
CA ALA A 100 -9.35 12.93 -7.70
C ALA A 100 -8.67 12.40 -8.98
N ALA A 101 -7.71 13.15 -9.50
CA ALA A 101 -7.01 12.83 -10.75
C ALA A 101 -5.66 12.15 -10.51
N TRP A 102 -5.18 12.12 -9.26
CA TRP A 102 -3.93 11.49 -8.91
C TRP A 102 -4.11 9.98 -8.72
N SER A 103 -3.14 9.22 -9.24
CA SER A 103 -3.03 7.78 -9.04
C SER A 103 -1.57 7.42 -8.85
N HIS A 104 -1.26 6.60 -7.84
CA HIS A 104 0.11 6.16 -7.62
C HIS A 104 0.55 5.20 -8.74
N PRO A 105 1.70 5.44 -9.41
CA PRO A 105 2.09 4.70 -10.61
C PRO A 105 2.35 3.22 -10.37
N ASP A 106 2.83 2.87 -9.18
CA ASP A 106 3.19 1.49 -8.81
C ASP A 106 2.09 0.76 -8.00
N VAL A 107 0.96 1.43 -7.71
CA VAL A 107 -0.17 0.79 -7.01
C VAL A 107 -1.01 0.03 -8.02
N CYS A 108 -1.19 -1.26 -7.75
CA CYS A 108 -2.04 -2.13 -8.55
C CYS A 108 -3.48 -2.03 -8.02
N GLU A 109 -4.36 -1.32 -8.72
CA GLU A 109 -5.76 -1.12 -8.30
C GLU A 109 -6.53 -2.46 -8.15
N ALA A 110 -6.12 -3.49 -8.90
CA ALA A 110 -6.70 -4.82 -8.75
C ALA A 110 -6.50 -5.41 -7.35
N VAL A 111 -5.61 -4.89 -6.50
CA VAL A 111 -5.48 -5.34 -5.11
C VAL A 111 -6.71 -4.99 -4.26
N PHE A 112 -7.44 -3.93 -4.60
CA PHE A 112 -8.61 -3.50 -3.83
C PHE A 112 -9.85 -4.37 -4.11
N ASP A 113 -9.85 -5.08 -5.25
CA ASP A 113 -10.89 -6.06 -5.60
C ASP A 113 -10.61 -7.41 -4.91
N ALA A 114 -10.87 -7.46 -3.60
CA ALA A 114 -10.59 -8.64 -2.78
C ALA A 114 -11.34 -9.91 -3.26
N PRO A 115 -10.74 -11.10 -3.12
CA PRO A 115 -11.44 -12.36 -3.36
C PRO A 115 -12.67 -12.52 -2.46
N ALA A 116 -13.73 -13.18 -2.94
CA ALA A 116 -14.96 -13.35 -2.17
C ALA A 116 -14.76 -14.09 -0.84
N GLY A 117 -15.39 -13.60 0.24
CA GLY A 117 -15.19 -14.13 1.59
C GLY A 117 -13.91 -13.63 2.26
N TYR A 118 -13.22 -12.67 1.63
CA TYR A 118 -12.06 -12.00 2.17
C TYR A 118 -12.18 -10.47 2.01
N SER A 119 -11.52 -9.77 2.94
CA SER A 119 -11.35 -8.33 2.95
C SER A 119 -9.85 -7.99 2.88
N LEU A 120 -9.47 -6.91 2.19
CA LEU A 120 -8.09 -6.43 2.21
C LEU A 120 -7.70 -6.02 3.63
N GLU A 121 -6.65 -6.65 4.17
CA GLU A 121 -6.11 -6.34 5.49
C GLU A 121 -4.88 -5.45 5.39
N THR A 122 -3.97 -5.76 4.45
CA THR A 122 -2.77 -4.95 4.26
C THR A 122 -2.23 -5.08 2.85
N TYR A 123 -1.84 -3.94 2.27
CA TYR A 123 -1.06 -3.84 1.04
C TYR A 123 0.28 -3.18 1.38
N TYR A 124 1.36 -3.96 1.35
CA TYR A 124 2.74 -3.48 1.46
C TYR A 124 3.38 -3.37 0.07
N LEU A 125 3.85 -2.17 -0.25
CA LEU A 125 4.59 -1.86 -1.46
C LEU A 125 6.02 -1.45 -1.09
N GLU A 126 6.97 -2.31 -1.47
CA GLU A 126 8.38 -2.18 -1.20
C GLU A 126 9.18 -2.08 -2.50
N ASN A 127 10.42 -1.59 -2.44
CA ASN A 127 11.25 -1.42 -3.64
C ASN A 127 11.52 -2.74 -4.39
N ARG A 128 11.54 -3.86 -3.67
CA ARG A 128 11.88 -5.19 -4.22
C ARG A 128 10.74 -6.17 -4.21
N GLU A 129 9.67 -5.87 -3.49
CA GLU A 129 8.57 -6.80 -3.29
C GLU A 129 7.25 -6.07 -3.11
N THR A 130 6.17 -6.77 -3.38
CA THR A 130 4.81 -6.32 -3.14
C THR A 130 4.06 -7.43 -2.44
N ILE A 131 3.45 -7.13 -1.29
CA ILE A 131 2.79 -8.13 -0.46
C ILE A 131 1.38 -7.67 -0.15
N VAL A 132 0.44 -8.58 -0.34
CA VAL A 132 -0.98 -8.37 -0.10
C VAL A 132 -1.47 -9.44 0.86
N TYR A 133 -2.11 -8.99 1.94
CA TYR A 133 -2.84 -9.82 2.87
C TYR A 133 -4.32 -9.55 2.71
N TYR A 134 -5.08 -10.59 2.39
CA TYR A 134 -6.52 -10.59 2.52
C TYR A 134 -6.90 -11.39 3.77
N ARG A 135 -7.66 -10.81 4.68
CA ARG A 135 -8.21 -11.50 5.85
C ARG A 135 -9.54 -12.14 5.47
N ARG A 136 -9.78 -13.37 5.90
CA ARG A 136 -11.08 -14.03 5.75
C ARG A 136 -12.15 -13.31 6.58
N ASP A 137 -13.35 -13.13 6.05
CA ASP A 137 -14.36 -12.25 6.67
C ASP A 137 -14.85 -12.73 8.05
N ASP A 138 -14.80 -14.03 8.31
CA ASP A 138 -15.16 -14.65 9.59
C ASP A 138 -13.97 -14.79 10.56
N ALA A 139 -12.76 -14.38 10.15
CA ALA A 139 -11.58 -14.41 11.00
C ALA A 139 -11.52 -13.14 11.86
N GLU A 140 -11.30 -13.32 13.16
CA GLU A 140 -11.10 -12.18 14.06
C GLU A 140 -9.81 -11.42 13.72
N MET A 141 -9.91 -10.09 13.72
CA MET A 141 -8.78 -9.19 13.47
C MET A 141 -7.66 -9.39 14.51
N GLY A 142 -6.42 -9.50 14.04
CA GLY A 142 -5.26 -9.55 14.93
C GLY A 142 -5.08 -10.88 15.68
N ILE A 143 -5.84 -11.93 15.36
CA ILE A 143 -5.53 -13.27 15.85
C ILE A 143 -4.35 -13.83 15.05
N GLU A 144 -3.19 -13.87 15.70
CA GLU A 144 -2.12 -14.78 15.30
C GLU A 144 -2.56 -16.21 15.60
N ILE A 145 -2.61 -17.06 14.58
CA ILE A 145 -2.73 -18.50 14.83
C ILE A 145 -1.35 -19.05 15.10
N ASP A 146 -1.15 -19.55 16.32
CA ASP A 146 0.08 -20.22 16.69
C ASP A 146 0.22 -21.54 15.92
N VAL A 147 0.93 -21.49 14.79
CA VAL A 147 1.37 -22.66 14.04
C VAL A 147 2.73 -23.19 14.50
N ARG A 148 3.31 -22.64 15.59
CA ARG A 148 4.62 -23.09 16.09
C ARG A 148 4.54 -24.57 16.48
N GLY A 149 5.36 -25.37 15.82
CA GLY A 149 5.46 -26.82 16.03
C GLY A 149 4.74 -27.69 14.99
N LYS A 150 3.84 -27.13 14.16
CA LYS A 150 3.22 -27.88 13.04
C LYS A 150 3.70 -27.42 11.65
N GLY A 151 4.27 -26.22 11.55
CA GLY A 151 4.76 -25.65 10.29
C GLY A 151 3.63 -25.21 9.33
N PRO A 152 3.97 -24.65 8.16
CA PRO A 152 2.99 -24.15 7.20
C PRO A 152 2.05 -25.22 6.63
N GLU A 153 2.45 -26.48 6.67
CA GLU A 153 1.65 -27.63 6.24
C GLU A 153 0.33 -27.79 7.02
N ALA A 154 0.25 -27.22 8.23
CA ALA A 154 -0.97 -27.25 9.04
C ALA A 154 -1.95 -26.12 8.73
N LEU A 155 -1.57 -25.18 7.86
CA LEU A 155 -2.46 -24.15 7.35
C LEU A 155 -3.35 -24.76 6.28
N THR A 156 -4.63 -24.87 6.60
CA THR A 156 -5.66 -25.24 5.65
C THR A 156 -6.55 -24.04 5.40
N ARG A 157 -7.38 -24.12 4.37
CA ARG A 157 -8.37 -23.09 4.07
C ARG A 157 -9.30 -22.77 5.26
N GLU A 158 -9.62 -23.76 6.08
CA GLU A 158 -10.52 -23.60 7.23
C GLU A 158 -9.81 -22.99 8.43
N THR A 159 -8.50 -23.18 8.54
CA THR A 159 -7.73 -22.73 9.70
C THR A 159 -6.96 -21.46 9.43
N ALA A 160 -6.59 -21.15 8.18
CA ALA A 160 -5.80 -19.98 7.87
C ALA A 160 -6.66 -18.70 7.84
N PRO A 161 -6.31 -17.67 8.63
CA PRO A 161 -7.03 -16.41 8.67
C PRO A 161 -6.73 -15.52 7.47
N TYR A 162 -5.59 -15.72 6.80
CA TYR A 162 -5.17 -14.85 5.69
C TYR A 162 -4.85 -15.63 4.42
N LEU A 163 -5.24 -15.02 3.30
CA LEU A 163 -4.74 -15.31 1.97
C LEU A 163 -3.62 -14.31 1.66
N TYR A 164 -2.47 -14.84 1.27
CA TYR A 164 -1.24 -14.11 1.05
C TYR A 164 -0.88 -14.12 -0.43
N VAL A 165 -0.61 -12.94 -0.98
CA VAL A 165 -0.06 -12.78 -2.33
C VAL A 165 1.23 -11.99 -2.23
N HIS A 166 2.29 -12.48 -2.87
CA HIS A 166 3.59 -11.84 -2.85
C HIS A 166 4.22 -11.85 -4.24
N GLN A 167 4.60 -10.68 -4.73
CA GLN A 167 5.39 -10.50 -5.95
C GLN A 167 6.80 -10.02 -5.60
N TRP A 168 7.80 -10.56 -6.29
CA TRP A 168 9.15 -9.99 -6.34
C TRP A 168 9.22 -9.01 -7.51
N ASN A 169 9.30 -7.71 -7.22
CA ASN A 169 9.18 -6.64 -8.21
C ASN A 169 10.27 -6.76 -9.28
N GLY A 170 9.87 -6.71 -10.55
CA GLY A 170 10.77 -6.84 -11.71
C GLY A 170 11.24 -8.26 -12.04
N SER A 171 10.90 -9.28 -11.25
CA SER A 171 11.29 -10.67 -11.52
C SER A 171 10.24 -11.46 -12.30
N GLY A 172 9.00 -10.96 -12.37
CA GLY A 172 7.87 -11.72 -12.89
C GLY A 172 7.41 -12.87 -11.97
N ASN A 173 8.06 -13.12 -10.84
CA ASN A 173 7.67 -14.18 -9.92
C ASN A 173 6.69 -13.67 -8.87
N ALA A 174 5.64 -14.45 -8.65
CA ALA A 174 4.71 -14.22 -7.56
C ALA A 174 4.40 -15.53 -6.82
N THR A 175 3.74 -15.44 -5.67
CA THR A 175 3.34 -16.57 -4.86
C THR A 175 1.97 -16.28 -4.28
N VAL A 176 1.09 -17.28 -4.35
CA VAL A 176 -0.21 -17.28 -3.67
C VAL A 176 -0.17 -18.37 -2.60
N ALA A 177 -0.51 -18.03 -1.37
CA ALA A 177 -0.41 -18.93 -0.24
C ALA A 177 -1.39 -18.59 0.89
N LEU A 178 -1.41 -19.43 1.92
CA LEU A 178 -2.11 -19.16 3.16
C LEU A 178 -1.14 -18.67 4.22
N ALA A 179 -1.58 -17.73 5.06
CA ALA A 179 -0.77 -17.16 6.13
C ALA A 179 -1.51 -17.17 7.49
N PRO A 180 -0.78 -17.42 8.60
CA PRO A 180 -1.34 -17.42 9.96
C PRO A 180 -1.44 -16.03 10.62
N TRP A 181 -0.71 -15.04 10.10
CA TRP A 181 -0.65 -13.65 10.57
C TRP A 181 -0.08 -12.73 9.48
N THR A 182 -0.14 -11.41 9.69
CA THR A 182 0.21 -10.35 8.73
C THR A 182 1.65 -9.81 8.84
N GLU A 183 2.37 -10.07 9.93
CA GLU A 183 3.68 -9.47 10.23
C GLU A 183 4.89 -10.08 9.48
N ALA A 184 4.89 -10.19 8.15
CA ALA A 184 6.11 -10.59 7.43
C ALA A 184 7.28 -9.58 7.53
N HIS A 185 7.04 -8.34 7.97
CA HIS A 185 8.03 -7.24 7.93
C HIS A 185 8.18 -6.41 9.23
N GLY A 186 7.79 -6.95 10.38
CA GLY A 186 8.07 -6.32 11.67
C GLY A 186 9.59 -6.32 11.99
N PRO A 187 10.12 -5.42 12.84
CA PRO A 187 11.55 -5.34 13.19
C PRO A 187 12.18 -6.62 13.80
N LYS A 188 11.38 -7.66 13.99
CA LYS A 188 11.76 -8.94 14.63
C LYS A 188 11.26 -10.17 13.86
N THR A 189 10.63 -10.01 12.70
CA THR A 189 10.04 -11.13 11.98
C THR A 189 10.85 -11.47 10.73
N LYS A 190 10.96 -12.77 10.46
CA LYS A 190 11.37 -13.27 9.14
C LYS A 190 10.12 -13.35 8.28
N HIS A 191 10.27 -13.37 6.95
CA HIS A 191 9.20 -13.89 6.08
C HIS A 191 8.65 -15.17 6.70
N PRO A 192 7.33 -15.37 6.70
CA PRO A 192 6.78 -16.61 7.19
C PRO A 192 7.41 -17.77 6.41
N ASP A 193 7.51 -18.94 7.04
CA ASP A 193 7.65 -20.15 6.26
C ASP A 193 6.29 -20.32 5.56
N ILE A 194 6.21 -20.00 4.28
CA ILE A 194 4.99 -19.99 3.49
C ILE A 194 5.00 -21.20 2.57
N LYS A 195 3.87 -21.91 2.49
CA LYS A 195 3.66 -22.95 1.47
C LYS A 195 2.74 -22.41 0.37
N PRO A 196 3.21 -22.32 -0.89
CA PRO A 196 2.35 -21.96 -2.00
C PRO A 196 1.16 -22.92 -2.09
N ILE A 197 -0.03 -22.38 -2.27
CA ILE A 197 -1.25 -23.17 -2.51
C ILE A 197 -1.53 -23.33 -4.01
N LEU A 198 -0.82 -22.57 -4.83
CA LEU A 198 -0.87 -22.62 -6.29
C LEU A 198 0.56 -22.62 -6.84
N GLU A 199 0.76 -23.29 -7.96
CA GLU A 199 1.95 -23.16 -8.78
C GLU A 199 1.70 -22.02 -9.78
N THR A 200 2.36 -20.88 -9.55
CA THR A 200 2.25 -19.71 -10.42
C THR A 200 3.17 -19.86 -11.63
N PRO A 201 2.78 -19.38 -12.82
CA PRO A 201 3.67 -19.37 -13.98
C PRO A 201 4.97 -18.61 -13.73
N ASP A 202 6.04 -19.04 -14.39
CA ASP A 202 7.25 -18.24 -14.55
C ASP A 202 6.86 -16.97 -15.32
N GLU A 203 7.11 -15.79 -14.76
CA GLU A 203 6.72 -14.48 -15.32
C GLU A 203 5.22 -14.11 -15.26
N CYS A 204 4.55 -14.38 -14.14
CA CYS A 204 3.14 -14.04 -13.92
C CYS A 204 2.89 -12.60 -13.40
N GLY A 205 3.75 -12.03 -12.55
CA GLY A 205 3.48 -10.73 -11.91
C GLY A 205 2.21 -10.72 -11.02
N LEU A 206 1.90 -9.55 -10.44
CA LEU A 206 0.91 -9.40 -9.37
C LEU A 206 -0.51 -9.62 -9.88
N GLU A 207 -0.88 -9.05 -11.03
CA GLU A 207 -2.23 -9.18 -11.58
C GLU A 207 -2.63 -10.62 -11.89
N VAL A 208 -1.70 -11.42 -12.42
CA VAL A 208 -1.94 -12.84 -12.67
C VAL A 208 -2.04 -13.59 -11.34
N ALA A 209 -1.16 -13.30 -10.37
CA ALA A 209 -1.25 -13.91 -9.04
C ALA A 209 -2.58 -13.60 -8.34
N LEU A 210 -3.07 -12.37 -8.44
CA LEU A 210 -4.39 -11.95 -7.93
C LEU A 210 -5.52 -12.69 -8.65
N THR A 211 -5.43 -12.83 -9.97
CA THR A 211 -6.42 -13.59 -10.76
C THR A 211 -6.46 -15.05 -10.34
N MET A 212 -5.29 -15.68 -10.19
CA MET A 212 -5.17 -17.06 -9.70
C MET A 212 -5.69 -17.22 -8.28
N ALA A 213 -5.41 -16.25 -7.39
CA ALA A 213 -5.92 -16.24 -6.02
C ALA A 213 -7.46 -16.20 -5.98
N ARG A 214 -8.08 -15.35 -6.81
CA ARG A 214 -9.54 -15.29 -6.95
C ARG A 214 -10.13 -16.59 -7.50
N GLN A 215 -9.50 -17.17 -8.52
CA GLN A 215 -9.94 -18.44 -9.09
C GLN A 215 -9.87 -19.56 -8.05
N PHE A 216 -8.77 -19.65 -7.31
CA PHE A 216 -8.62 -20.61 -6.22
C PHE A 216 -9.72 -20.45 -5.16
N VAL A 217 -10.01 -19.21 -4.74
CA VAL A 217 -11.10 -18.94 -3.79
C VAL A 217 -12.44 -19.40 -4.37
N ARG A 218 -12.73 -19.07 -5.63
CA ARG A 218 -13.97 -19.50 -6.29
C ARG A 218 -14.10 -21.02 -6.38
N GLU A 219 -13.04 -21.75 -6.70
CA GLU A 219 -13.09 -23.20 -6.89
C GLU A 219 -13.16 -23.98 -5.57
N HIS A 220 -12.55 -23.45 -4.51
CA HIS A 220 -12.37 -24.17 -3.25
C HIS A 220 -13.22 -23.66 -2.08
N PHE A 221 -13.88 -22.51 -2.25
CA PHE A 221 -14.69 -21.86 -1.20
C PHE A 221 -16.13 -21.54 -1.65
N ALA A 222 -16.47 -21.65 -2.94
CA ALA A 222 -17.84 -21.49 -3.40
C ALA A 222 -18.66 -22.79 -3.26
N ASP A 223 -19.11 -23.06 -2.04
CA ASP A 223 -20.31 -23.87 -1.82
C ASP A 223 -21.30 -23.04 -0.98
N SER A 224 -22.47 -22.76 -1.58
CA SER A 224 -23.66 -22.05 -1.06
C SER A 224 -23.72 -20.50 -1.13
N GLY A 225 -24.27 -20.00 -2.23
CA GLY A 225 -24.85 -18.65 -2.34
C GLY A 225 -24.47 -17.96 -3.63
N GLU A 226 -25.45 -17.53 -4.44
CA GLU A 226 -25.22 -16.66 -5.60
C GLU A 226 -24.42 -15.43 -5.18
N ILE A 227 -23.15 -15.39 -5.57
CA ILE A 227 -22.33 -14.20 -5.48
C ILE A 227 -22.66 -13.41 -6.74
N ASP A 228 -23.38 -12.31 -6.55
CA ASP A 228 -23.75 -11.36 -7.59
C ASP A 228 -22.46 -10.93 -8.30
N ALA A 229 -22.33 -11.28 -9.57
CA ALA A 229 -21.17 -10.98 -10.41
C ALA A 229 -21.16 -9.50 -10.85
N ALA A 230 -21.56 -8.59 -9.96
CA ALA A 230 -21.53 -7.15 -10.16
C ALA A 230 -20.08 -6.67 -10.07
N GLY A 231 -19.32 -6.89 -11.14
CA GLY A 231 -17.93 -6.44 -11.27
C GLY A 231 -17.17 -7.14 -12.40
N GLN A 232 -17.60 -8.33 -12.81
CA GLN A 232 -16.99 -9.04 -13.94
C GLN A 232 -17.58 -8.57 -15.28
N SER A 233 -17.31 -7.32 -15.64
CA SER A 233 -17.42 -6.89 -17.04
C SER A 233 -16.16 -7.32 -17.81
N ASP A 234 -16.22 -8.57 -18.26
CA ASP A 234 -15.90 -9.00 -19.62
C ASP A 234 -14.46 -8.79 -20.15
N ILE A 235 -13.63 -9.82 -19.95
CA ILE A 235 -12.36 -10.08 -20.64
C ILE A 235 -12.54 -10.31 -22.15
N GLY A 236 -13.77 -10.35 -22.68
CA GLY A 236 -14.05 -10.48 -24.12
C GLY A 236 -13.59 -9.30 -25.00
N ARG A 237 -13.07 -8.20 -24.43
CA ARG A 237 -12.68 -7.00 -25.20
C ARG A 237 -11.26 -6.96 -25.76
N TRP A 238 -10.41 -7.94 -25.46
CA TRP A 238 -9.02 -8.01 -25.97
C TRP A 238 -8.78 -9.13 -26.98
N SER A 239 -9.83 -9.52 -27.72
CA SER A 239 -9.68 -10.35 -28.92
C SER A 239 -10.54 -9.82 -30.08
N ALA A 240 -10.04 -8.77 -30.73
CA ALA A 240 -10.30 -8.43 -32.14
C ALA A 240 -9.17 -7.52 -32.66
#